data_AF-A0A4R8DTD8-F1
#
_entry.id   AF-A0A4R8DTD8-F1
#
_cell.length_a   1.000
_cell.length_b   1.000
_cell.length_c   1.000
_cell.angle_alpha   90.00
_cell.angle_beta   90.00
_cell.angle_gamma   90.00
#
_symmetry.space_group_name_H-M   'P 1'
#
loop_
_entity.id
_entity.type
_entity.pdbx_description
1 polymer ?
#
loop_
_entity_poly.entity_id
_entity_poly.type
_entity_poly.pdbx_seq_one_letter_code
_entity_poly.pdbx_strand_id
1 'polypeptide(L)'
;MNDITMDERLPILLNAYLAGTLTENERAELLRVLEQEGQTAHLATLMQEVEGEVTLPDDLSGTEDRIVRKVLDNIRARGASQQTTVVRMRRSRTWIWAAAALLLVGIGASLWHFMSEKPRPAHLPETARVNDVDPGSNKAVLTLSDGTTVALDSTAGGLVAQQGNTTVMKLAGGQVVYRAGGASGEGGAGAARPHGPAASAPGLNTLRTPRGGQYHLTLPDGTKVWLNAASSITYPVAFQGTQRKVSVSGEAYFEVAKNKAAFIVDAGGKSSIEVLGTAFDVNSYPEEDAIRTTLLEGRVKVTAPGGPFLTLRPGQQAEVRNEKISLVDHVDLDKTVAWKNGLFNFDNVHLVDAMRQLARWYDIDVVYEKDVPDIQFEGEISRNVKLSDLLKVLSRAEVNFKIEEGHRLIVLP
;
A
#
# COMPACT_ATOMS: atom_id res chain seq x y z
N MET A 1 14.37 27.03 -43.79
CA MET A 1 13.99 25.88 -42.94
C MET A 1 13.71 26.50 -41.59
N ASN A 2 12.44 26.67 -41.23
CA ASN A 2 12.12 26.99 -39.85
C ASN A 2 12.26 25.66 -39.12
N ASP A 3 13.21 25.58 -38.19
CA ASP A 3 13.23 24.48 -37.22
C ASP A 3 11.94 24.61 -36.41
N ILE A 4 11.05 23.63 -36.58
CA ILE A 4 9.87 23.47 -35.73
C ILE A 4 10.41 23.20 -34.34
N THR A 5 9.99 24.00 -33.36
CA THR A 5 10.41 23.80 -31.97
C THR A 5 9.84 22.47 -31.46
N MET A 6 10.48 21.87 -30.46
CA MET A 6 10.05 20.57 -29.92
C MET A 6 8.58 20.61 -29.44
N ASP A 7 8.17 21.75 -28.88
CA ASP A 7 6.81 22.02 -28.41
C ASP A 7 5.76 22.01 -29.54
N GLU A 8 6.14 22.41 -30.75
CA GLU A 8 5.27 22.36 -31.95
C GLU A 8 5.30 20.99 -32.64
N ARG A 9 6.34 20.19 -32.41
CA ARG A 9 6.54 18.88 -33.04
C ARG A 9 5.82 17.75 -32.31
N LEU A 10 5.70 17.84 -30.99
CA LEU A 10 5.09 16.82 -30.14
C LEU A 10 3.59 16.59 -30.42
N PRO A 11 2.73 17.62 -30.62
CA PRO A 11 1.31 17.42 -30.94
C PRO A 11 1.11 16.68 -32.28
N ILE A 12 1.98 16.93 -33.26
CA ILE A 12 1.93 16.31 -34.59
C ILE A 12 2.23 14.81 -34.48
N LEU A 13 3.26 14.44 -33.71
CA LEU A 13 3.61 13.04 -33.46
C LEU A 13 2.51 12.31 -32.67
N LEU A 14 1.86 12.98 -31.72
CA LEU A 14 0.77 12.39 -30.94
C LEU A 14 -0.49 12.16 -31.80
N ASN A 15 -0.85 13.12 -32.66
CA ASN A 15 -2.00 12.98 -33.56
C ASN A 15 -1.79 11.87 -34.60
N ALA A 16 -0.59 11.78 -35.18
CA ALA A 16 -0.24 10.70 -36.10
C ALA A 16 -0.19 9.32 -35.40
N TYR A 17 0.09 9.26 -34.10
CA TYR A 17 0.04 8.04 -33.29
C TYR A 17 -1.41 7.58 -33.08
N LEU A 18 -2.30 8.51 -32.71
CA LEU A 18 -3.74 8.23 -32.57
C LEU A 18 -4.39 7.84 -33.90
N ALA A 19 -3.98 8.45 -35.01
CA ALA A 19 -4.43 8.12 -36.36
C ALA A 19 -3.82 6.83 -36.93
N GLY A 20 -2.86 6.18 -36.22
CA GLY A 20 -2.19 4.97 -36.67
C GLY A 20 -1.31 5.14 -37.92
N THR A 21 -0.91 6.37 -38.25
CA THR A 21 -0.15 6.73 -39.48
C THR A 21 1.34 6.95 -39.21
N LEU A 22 1.81 6.64 -38.00
CA LEU A 22 3.18 6.90 -37.56
C LEU A 22 4.23 6.07 -38.33
N THR A 23 5.24 6.74 -38.89
CA THR A 23 6.41 6.06 -39.45
C THR A 23 7.35 5.55 -38.35
N GLU A 24 8.23 4.59 -38.69
CA GLU A 24 9.16 3.99 -37.73
C GLU A 24 10.19 5.00 -37.16
N ASN A 25 10.58 6.00 -37.97
CA ASN A 25 11.43 7.10 -37.52
C ASN A 25 10.70 8.07 -36.58
N GLU A 26 9.44 8.40 -36.86
CA GLU A 26 8.60 9.25 -36.01
C GLU A 26 8.24 8.57 -34.69
N ARG A 27 8.12 7.23 -34.69
CA ARG A 27 7.94 6.42 -33.48
C ARG A 27 9.16 6.49 -32.57
N ALA A 28 10.35 6.36 -33.15
CA ALA A 28 11.60 6.48 -32.40
C ALA A 28 11.81 7.91 -31.87
N GLU A 29 11.39 8.92 -32.64
CA GLU A 29 11.41 10.32 -32.21
C GLU A 29 10.47 10.55 -31.02
N LEU A 30 9.22 10.09 -31.10
CA LEU A 30 8.23 10.21 -30.01
C LEU A 30 8.71 9.54 -28.72
N LEU A 31 9.25 8.33 -28.79
CA LEU A 31 9.79 7.61 -27.62
C LEU A 31 10.98 8.35 -27.00
N ARG A 32 11.86 8.92 -27.82
CA ARG A 32 13.01 9.71 -27.35
C ARG A 32 12.58 10.97 -26.61
N VAL A 33 11.49 11.62 -27.05
CA VAL A 33 10.94 12.80 -26.35
C VAL A 33 10.32 12.42 -25.01
N LEU A 34 9.54 11.33 -24.96
CA LEU A 34 8.93 10.82 -23.72
C LEU A 34 9.97 10.37 -22.69
N GLU A 35 11.12 9.87 -23.12
CA GLU A 35 12.23 9.49 -22.22
C GLU A 35 13.07 10.68 -21.73
N GLN A 36 13.22 11.74 -22.55
CA GLN A 36 14.04 12.90 -22.18
C GLN A 36 13.35 13.84 -21.18
N GLU A 37 12.02 13.88 -21.16
CA GLU A 37 11.25 14.77 -20.30
C GLU A 37 10.37 13.99 -19.32
N GLY A 38 10.95 13.62 -18.18
CA GLY A 38 10.23 13.10 -17.00
C GLY A 38 9.32 14.14 -16.31
N GLN A 39 8.57 14.95 -17.06
CA GLN A 39 7.55 15.87 -16.57
C GLN A 39 6.15 15.35 -16.91
N THR A 40 5.62 14.48 -16.05
CA THR A 40 4.25 13.93 -16.12
C THR A 40 3.13 15.00 -16.10
N ALA A 41 3.43 16.25 -15.76
CA ALA A 41 2.45 17.35 -15.72
C ALA A 41 2.16 17.97 -17.11
N HIS A 42 3.10 17.92 -18.05
CA HIS A 42 2.92 18.51 -19.38
C HIS A 42 2.14 17.57 -20.32
N LEU A 43 2.37 16.25 -20.20
CA LEU A 43 1.67 15.23 -20.96
C LEU A 43 0.17 15.16 -20.62
N ALA A 44 -0.20 15.32 -19.34
CA ALA A 44 -1.59 15.32 -18.89
C ALA A 44 -2.36 16.54 -19.42
N THR A 45 -1.72 17.71 -19.44
CA THR A 45 -2.30 18.95 -19.98
C THR A 45 -2.51 18.86 -21.50
N LEU A 46 -1.56 18.28 -22.25
CA LEU A 46 -1.70 18.08 -23.70
C LEU A 46 -2.73 17.00 -24.07
N MET A 47 -2.85 15.92 -23.27
CA MET A 47 -3.91 14.92 -23.48
C MET A 47 -5.30 15.53 -23.30
N GLN A 48 -5.44 16.50 -22.40
CA GLN A 48 -6.69 17.23 -22.17
C GLN A 48 -7.01 18.25 -23.29
N GLU A 49 -6.01 18.74 -24.02
CA GLU A 49 -6.17 19.68 -25.15
C GLU A 49 -6.50 18.97 -26.48
N VAL A 50 -6.00 17.74 -26.67
CA VAL A 50 -6.29 16.90 -27.85
C VAL A 50 -7.68 16.25 -27.79
N GLU A 51 -8.28 16.08 -26.61
CA GLU A 51 -9.66 15.61 -26.47
C GLU A 51 -10.73 16.68 -26.82
N GLY A 52 -10.33 17.96 -26.97
CA GLY A 52 -11.26 19.08 -27.16
C GLY A 52 -11.68 19.41 -28.61
N GLU A 53 -10.98 18.92 -29.63
CA GLU A 53 -11.23 19.32 -31.03
C GLU A 53 -11.06 18.14 -32.02
N VAL A 54 -11.86 17.09 -31.86
CA VAL A 54 -12.11 16.13 -32.94
C VAL A 54 -13.61 16.09 -33.25
N THR A 55 -14.02 17.01 -34.12
CA THR A 55 -15.27 16.90 -34.87
C THR A 55 -14.92 16.67 -36.35
N LEU A 56 -15.14 15.45 -36.81
CA LEU A 56 -15.15 15.12 -38.25
C LEU A 56 -16.58 15.33 -38.76
N PRO A 57 -16.83 16.28 -39.69
CA PRO A 57 -17.76 15.97 -40.78
C PRO A 57 -17.54 16.68 -42.15
N ASP A 58 -17.61 15.86 -43.21
CA ASP A 58 -18.46 15.94 -44.42
C ASP A 58 -18.37 17.04 -45.51
N ASP A 59 -17.24 17.71 -45.76
CA ASP A 59 -17.04 18.43 -47.04
C ASP A 59 -15.56 18.55 -47.44
N LEU A 60 -15.08 17.51 -48.14
CA LEU A 60 -13.88 17.58 -48.96
C LEU A 60 -14.30 17.84 -50.42
N SER A 61 -14.45 19.11 -50.80
CA SER A 61 -14.48 19.47 -52.21
C SER A 61 -13.95 20.90 -52.46
N GLY A 62 -12.65 21.03 -52.76
CA GLY A 62 -12.18 22.24 -53.48
C GLY A 62 -10.77 22.78 -53.22
N THR A 63 -10.00 22.26 -52.26
CA THR A 63 -8.73 22.91 -51.86
C THR A 63 -7.45 22.20 -52.36
N GLU A 64 -7.59 21.10 -53.10
CA GLU A 64 -6.44 20.26 -53.54
C GLU A 64 -5.55 20.93 -54.61
N ASP A 65 -6.08 21.84 -55.44
CA ASP A 65 -5.36 22.31 -56.64
C ASP A 65 -4.34 23.44 -56.39
N ARG A 66 -4.34 24.08 -55.22
CA ARG A 66 -3.41 25.20 -54.91
C ARG A 66 -2.14 24.76 -54.18
N ILE A 67 -2.21 23.68 -53.40
CA ILE A 67 -1.07 23.20 -52.61
C ILE A 67 -0.13 22.37 -53.49
N VAL A 68 -0.68 21.55 -54.39
CA VAL A 68 0.10 20.70 -55.31
C VAL A 68 0.92 21.53 -56.33
N ARG A 69 0.40 22.65 -56.83
CA ARG A 69 1.13 23.53 -57.77
C ARG A 69 2.35 24.23 -57.16
N LYS A 70 2.28 24.64 -55.89
CA LYS A 70 3.43 25.28 -55.21
C LYS A 70 4.55 24.30 -54.87
N VAL A 71 4.24 23.01 -54.74
CA VAL A 71 5.22 21.96 -54.42
C VAL A 71 6.00 21.53 -55.67
N LEU A 72 5.38 21.55 -56.86
CA LEU A 72 6.05 21.20 -58.13
C LEU A 72 7.03 22.27 -58.65
N ASP A 73 6.77 23.56 -58.37
CA ASP A 73 7.67 24.66 -58.79
C ASP A 73 8.98 24.72 -57.98
N ASN A 74 8.96 24.28 -56.71
CA ASN A 74 10.14 24.29 -55.85
C ASN A 74 11.13 23.14 -56.11
N ILE A 75 10.70 22.07 -56.78
CA ILE A 75 11.56 20.92 -57.10
C ILE A 75 12.39 21.18 -58.38
N ARG A 76 11.95 22.07 -59.27
CA ARG A 76 12.71 22.46 -60.48
C ARG A 76 13.81 23.50 -60.24
N ALA A 77 13.77 24.23 -59.12
CA ALA A 77 14.67 25.35 -58.85
C ALA A 77 16.00 24.97 -58.14
N ARG A 78 16.22 23.71 -57.76
CA ARG A 78 17.44 23.26 -57.04
C ARG A 78 18.47 22.53 -57.91
N GLY A 79 18.29 22.48 -59.22
CA GLY A 79 19.25 21.91 -60.16
C GLY A 79 20.07 22.97 -60.90
N ALA A 80 20.98 23.70 -60.25
CA ALA A 80 22.02 24.46 -60.95
C ALA A 80 23.18 24.90 -60.06
N SER A 81 24.33 24.25 -60.24
CA SER A 81 25.72 24.75 -60.21
C SER A 81 26.21 25.65 -59.06
N GLN A 82 27.36 25.27 -58.47
CA GLN A 82 28.56 26.11 -58.57
C GLN A 82 29.85 25.30 -58.37
N GLN A 83 30.76 25.44 -59.34
CA GLN A 83 32.10 24.88 -59.42
C GLN A 83 33.07 25.72 -58.58
N THR A 84 34.06 25.08 -57.93
CA THR A 84 35.23 25.78 -57.38
C THR A 84 36.52 25.25 -57.99
N THR A 85 37.34 26.21 -58.43
CA THR A 85 38.62 26.08 -59.13
C THR A 85 39.75 25.62 -58.22
N VAL A 86 40.49 24.60 -58.66
CA VAL A 86 41.69 24.05 -58.00
C VAL A 86 42.95 24.83 -58.38
N VAL A 87 43.66 25.37 -57.38
CA VAL A 87 45.05 25.85 -57.54
C VAL A 87 45.99 24.83 -56.91
N ARG A 88 46.92 24.29 -57.71
CA ARG A 88 47.95 23.34 -57.28
C ARG A 88 49.13 24.10 -56.66
N MET A 89 49.40 23.86 -55.37
CA MET A 89 50.66 24.25 -54.74
C MET A 89 51.36 23.00 -54.18
N ARG A 90 52.58 22.77 -54.63
CA ARG A 90 53.43 21.63 -54.26
C ARG A 90 54.46 22.10 -53.24
N ARG A 91 54.40 21.65 -51.98
CA ARG A 91 55.59 21.60 -51.11
C ARG A 91 55.49 20.70 -49.87
N SER A 92 56.46 19.78 -49.82
CA SER A 92 57.14 19.21 -48.64
C SER A 92 56.36 18.34 -47.65
N ARG A 93 56.39 17.03 -47.90
CA ARG A 93 55.75 15.93 -47.14
C ARG A 93 56.35 15.69 -45.73
N THR A 94 57.37 16.42 -45.30
CA THR A 94 58.06 16.23 -44.00
C THR A 94 57.42 16.99 -42.83
N TRP A 95 56.62 18.02 -43.11
CA TRP A 95 55.93 18.80 -42.07
C TRP A 95 54.64 18.11 -41.58
N ILE A 96 54.08 17.22 -42.41
CA ILE A 96 52.90 16.41 -42.08
C ILE A 96 53.24 15.38 -41.00
N TRP A 97 54.44 14.79 -41.05
CA TRP A 97 54.88 13.80 -40.05
C TRP A 97 55.19 14.43 -38.69
N ALA A 98 55.73 15.66 -38.67
CA ALA A 98 55.99 16.39 -37.42
C ALA A 98 54.68 16.81 -36.72
N ALA A 99 53.69 17.26 -37.48
CA ALA A 99 52.36 17.59 -36.94
C ALA A 99 51.62 16.34 -36.42
N ALA A 100 51.72 15.19 -37.11
CA ALA A 100 51.11 13.94 -36.68
C ALA A 100 51.71 13.39 -35.37
N ALA A 101 53.03 13.53 -35.18
CA ALA A 101 53.70 13.12 -33.94
C ALA A 101 53.25 13.96 -32.73
N LEU A 102 53.10 15.28 -32.89
CA LEU A 102 52.59 16.15 -31.84
C LEU A 102 51.11 15.87 -31.51
N LEU A 103 50.31 15.53 -32.53
CA LEU A 103 48.91 15.15 -32.34
C LEU A 103 48.79 13.82 -31.58
N LEU A 104 49.63 12.82 -31.87
CA LEU A 104 49.65 11.55 -31.15
C LEU A 104 50.15 11.70 -29.72
N VAL A 105 51.14 12.56 -29.45
CA VAL A 105 51.60 12.86 -28.09
C VAL A 105 50.51 13.63 -27.32
N GLY A 106 49.81 14.57 -27.97
CA GLY A 106 48.69 15.29 -27.37
C GLY A 106 47.51 14.37 -27.02
N ILE A 107 47.12 13.48 -27.94
CA ILE A 107 46.07 12.48 -27.71
C ILE A 107 46.52 11.49 -26.63
N GLY A 108 47.78 11.04 -26.66
CA GLY A 108 48.34 10.15 -25.64
C GLY A 108 48.38 10.79 -24.25
N ALA A 109 48.78 12.06 -24.15
CA ALA A 109 48.76 12.81 -22.90
C ALA A 109 47.33 13.08 -22.40
N SER A 110 46.40 13.36 -23.32
CA SER A 110 44.97 13.53 -23.00
C SER A 110 44.34 12.24 -22.51
N LEU A 111 44.56 11.11 -23.20
CA LEU A 111 44.10 9.79 -22.78
C LEU A 111 44.75 9.35 -21.47
N TRP A 112 46.04 9.65 -21.27
CA TRP A 112 46.71 9.37 -20.01
C TRP A 112 46.16 10.23 -18.86
N HIS A 113 45.83 11.50 -19.10
CA HIS A 113 45.17 12.34 -18.09
C HIS A 113 43.77 11.80 -17.77
N PHE A 114 42.99 11.42 -18.78
CA PHE A 114 41.64 10.86 -18.61
C PHE A 114 41.63 9.48 -17.93
N MET A 115 42.67 8.65 -18.16
CA MET A 115 42.80 7.34 -17.51
C MET A 115 43.53 7.40 -16.14
N SER A 116 44.29 8.47 -15.87
CA SER A 116 44.95 8.69 -14.57
C SER A 116 44.02 9.34 -13.56
N GLU A 117 42.95 10.00 -14.02
CA GLU A 117 41.76 10.23 -13.22
C GLU A 117 41.04 8.89 -13.01
N LYS A 118 41.61 8.04 -12.15
CA LYS A 118 40.77 7.08 -11.43
C LYS A 118 39.67 7.92 -10.80
N PRO A 119 38.37 7.64 -11.04
CA PRO A 119 37.33 8.27 -10.26
C PRO A 119 37.75 8.04 -8.82
N ARG A 120 38.15 9.11 -8.12
CA ARG A 120 38.15 9.07 -6.67
C ARG A 120 36.77 8.53 -6.37
N PRO A 121 36.62 7.37 -5.69
CA PRO A 121 35.30 6.99 -5.24
C PRO A 121 34.81 8.25 -4.57
N ALA A 122 33.73 8.82 -5.10
CA ALA A 122 33.07 9.87 -4.40
C ALA A 122 32.89 9.23 -3.02
N HIS A 123 33.53 9.82 -2.01
CA HIS A 123 32.88 9.85 -0.72
C HIS A 123 31.60 10.65 -1.02
N LEU A 124 30.62 9.97 -1.66
CA LEU A 124 29.25 10.09 -1.22
C LEU A 124 29.42 10.13 0.29
N PRO A 125 28.97 11.19 1.00
CA PRO A 125 28.81 11.02 2.43
C PRO A 125 28.17 9.65 2.54
N GLU A 126 28.83 8.72 3.25
CA GLU A 126 28.24 7.45 3.60
C GLU A 126 26.87 7.88 4.10
N THR A 127 25.85 7.70 3.25
CA THR A 127 24.53 8.26 3.50
C THR A 127 24.21 7.54 4.76
N ALA A 128 24.30 8.26 5.89
CA ALA A 128 24.25 7.72 7.23
C ALA A 128 23.16 6.69 7.14
N ARG A 129 23.52 5.39 7.25
CA ARG A 129 22.63 4.28 6.86
C ARG A 129 21.26 4.70 7.35
N VAL A 130 20.36 5.08 6.43
CA VAL A 130 19.03 5.44 6.87
C VAL A 130 18.60 4.10 7.44
N ASN A 131 18.49 4.03 8.76
CA ASN A 131 17.99 2.87 9.46
C ASN A 131 16.51 2.85 9.12
N ASP A 132 16.24 2.49 7.87
CA ASP A 132 14.92 2.49 7.29
C ASP A 132 14.18 1.31 7.91
N VAL A 133 12.89 1.51 8.11
CA VAL A 133 12.06 0.58 8.85
C VAL A 133 11.22 -0.18 7.83
N ASP A 134 11.42 -1.49 7.80
CA ASP A 134 10.62 -2.38 6.96
C ASP A 134 9.16 -2.38 7.43
N PRO A 135 8.20 -2.59 6.51
CA PRO A 135 6.79 -2.66 6.89
C PRO A 135 6.50 -3.81 7.87
N GLY A 136 5.37 -3.69 8.56
CA GLY A 136 4.83 -4.77 9.36
C GLY A 136 4.58 -6.05 8.55
N SER A 137 4.38 -7.16 9.26
CA SER A 137 4.29 -8.49 8.65
C SER A 137 3.33 -9.39 9.43
N ASN A 138 3.14 -10.62 8.95
CA ASN A 138 2.26 -11.58 9.63
C ASN A 138 2.98 -12.19 10.85
N LYS A 139 2.79 -11.58 12.03
CA LYS A 139 3.44 -11.95 13.29
C LYS A 139 2.41 -12.00 14.41
N ALA A 140 2.40 -13.09 15.16
CA ALA A 140 1.54 -13.25 16.33
C ALA A 140 2.11 -14.26 17.33
N VAL A 141 1.68 -14.12 18.58
CA VAL A 141 1.93 -15.08 19.66
C VAL A 141 0.59 -15.66 20.12
N LEU A 142 0.49 -16.99 20.15
CA LEU A 142 -0.65 -17.70 20.72
C LEU A 142 -0.30 -18.18 22.13
N THR A 143 -1.02 -17.69 23.12
CA THR A 143 -1.03 -18.22 24.49
C THR A 143 -2.17 -19.23 24.63
N LEU A 144 -1.84 -20.46 24.97
CA LEU A 144 -2.80 -21.55 25.18
C LEU A 144 -3.37 -21.53 26.60
N SER A 145 -4.38 -22.34 26.84
CA SER A 145 -5.10 -22.41 28.12
C SER A 145 -4.27 -22.89 29.30
N ASP A 146 -3.18 -23.60 29.04
CA ASP A 146 -2.21 -24.03 30.05
C ASP A 146 -1.12 -22.97 30.31
N GLY A 147 -1.20 -21.82 29.65
CA GLY A 147 -0.23 -20.73 29.73
C GLY A 147 0.97 -20.86 28.80
N THR A 148 1.09 -21.96 28.04
CA THR A 148 2.17 -22.11 27.07
C THR A 148 2.01 -21.10 25.94
N THR A 149 3.15 -20.60 25.42
CA THR A 149 3.17 -19.59 24.36
C THR A 149 3.85 -20.13 23.11
N VAL A 150 3.27 -19.82 21.95
CA VAL A 150 3.79 -20.24 20.65
C VAL A 150 3.91 -19.02 19.73
N ALA A 151 5.13 -18.75 19.27
CA ALA A 151 5.39 -17.74 18.25
C ALA A 151 4.97 -18.29 16.88
N LEU A 152 3.94 -17.69 16.29
CA LEU A 152 3.29 -18.20 15.08
C LEU A 152 3.99 -17.77 13.80
N ASP A 153 4.91 -16.82 13.85
CA ASP A 153 5.74 -16.38 12.71
C ASP A 153 6.81 -17.43 12.34
N SER A 154 7.50 -17.96 13.35
CA SER A 154 8.61 -18.92 13.21
C SER A 154 8.20 -20.39 13.17
N THR A 155 6.95 -20.71 13.55
CA THR A 155 6.45 -22.09 13.56
C THR A 155 6.22 -22.61 12.14
N ALA A 156 6.78 -23.78 11.79
CA ALA A 156 6.48 -24.44 10.52
C ALA A 156 4.99 -24.83 10.43
N GLY A 157 4.43 -24.92 9.22
CA GLY A 157 3.04 -25.37 9.05
C GLY A 157 2.85 -26.77 9.65
N GLY A 158 1.73 -26.98 10.35
CA GLY A 158 1.45 -28.26 11.02
C GLY A 158 0.69 -28.12 12.34
N LEU A 159 0.82 -29.15 13.19
CA LEU A 159 0.25 -29.17 14.53
C LEU A 159 0.95 -28.12 15.40
N VAL A 160 0.16 -27.23 16.02
CA VAL A 160 0.63 -26.26 17.01
C VAL A 160 0.46 -26.80 18.41
N ALA A 161 -0.73 -27.33 18.73
CA ALA A 161 -1.05 -27.89 20.03
C ALA A 161 -2.28 -28.80 20.01
N GLN A 162 -2.43 -29.61 21.05
CA GLN A 162 -3.63 -30.40 21.33
C GLN A 162 -4.19 -30.01 22.71
N GLN A 163 -5.43 -29.52 22.74
CA GLN A 163 -6.11 -29.10 23.97
C GLN A 163 -7.41 -29.90 24.13
N GLY A 164 -7.33 -31.00 24.89
CA GLY A 164 -8.43 -31.97 25.00
C GLY A 164 -8.74 -32.60 23.64
N ASN A 165 -10.00 -32.50 23.20
CA ASN A 165 -10.41 -32.97 21.86
C ASN A 165 -10.16 -31.94 20.76
N THR A 166 -9.62 -30.75 21.05
CA THR A 166 -9.40 -29.72 20.02
C THR A 166 -7.93 -29.69 19.60
N THR A 167 -7.71 -29.82 18.30
CA THR A 167 -6.40 -29.70 17.67
C THR A 167 -6.22 -28.28 17.12
N VAL A 168 -5.13 -27.62 17.49
CA VAL A 168 -4.72 -26.31 16.96
C VAL A 168 -3.68 -26.53 15.88
N MET A 169 -3.91 -26.00 14.68
CA MET A 169 -3.02 -26.18 13.54
C MET A 169 -2.68 -24.84 12.88
N LYS A 170 -1.45 -24.71 12.40
CA LYS A 170 -1.01 -23.63 11.51
C LYS A 170 -1.01 -24.16 10.08
N LEU A 171 -1.84 -23.57 9.21
CA LEU A 171 -1.83 -23.89 7.78
C LEU A 171 -0.59 -23.31 7.10
N ALA A 172 -0.24 -23.84 5.92
CA ALA A 172 0.91 -23.37 5.13
C ALA A 172 0.82 -21.88 4.78
N GLY A 173 -0.39 -21.32 4.65
CA GLY A 173 -0.64 -19.89 4.46
C GLY A 173 -0.48 -19.04 5.72
N GLY A 174 0.05 -19.59 6.82
CA GLY A 174 0.30 -18.87 8.06
C GLY A 174 -0.93 -18.64 8.93
N GLN A 175 -2.08 -19.25 8.63
CA GLN A 175 -3.33 -19.10 9.39
C GLN A 175 -3.43 -20.15 10.51
N VAL A 176 -3.89 -19.75 11.70
CA VAL A 176 -4.28 -20.71 12.76
C VAL A 176 -5.73 -21.16 12.59
N VAL A 177 -5.94 -22.48 12.67
CA VAL A 177 -7.25 -23.13 12.56
C VAL A 177 -7.42 -24.15 13.68
N TYR A 178 -8.64 -24.21 14.23
CA TYR A 178 -9.05 -25.16 15.24
C TYR A 178 -9.86 -26.29 14.60
N ARG A 179 -9.50 -27.55 14.88
CA ARG A 179 -10.26 -28.73 14.47
C ARG A 179 -10.70 -29.50 15.71
N ALA A 180 -12.00 -29.71 15.85
CA ALA A 180 -12.50 -30.68 16.82
C ALA A 180 -12.14 -32.09 16.33
N GLY A 181 -11.50 -32.88 17.18
CA GLY A 181 -11.28 -34.30 16.98
C GLY A 181 -12.63 -34.99 16.93
N GLY A 182 -13.05 -35.37 15.73
CA GLY A 182 -14.30 -36.08 15.53
C GLY A 182 -14.23 -37.46 16.19
N ALA A 183 -15.09 -37.70 17.17
CA ALA A 183 -15.74 -39.00 17.28
C ALA A 183 -16.69 -39.15 16.08
N SER A 184 -16.12 -39.40 14.89
CA SER A 184 -16.87 -39.89 13.75
C SER A 184 -17.03 -41.40 13.90
N GLY A 185 -18.14 -41.77 14.54
CA GLY A 185 -18.65 -43.14 14.59
C GLY A 185 -20.17 -43.08 14.75
N GLU A 186 -20.89 -43.07 13.64
CA GLU A 186 -22.32 -43.37 13.62
C GLU A 186 -22.55 -44.81 14.11
N GLY A 187 -23.62 -45.01 14.90
CA GLY A 187 -24.20 -46.33 15.15
C GLY A 187 -23.97 -46.88 16.56
N GLY A 188 -24.78 -46.44 17.52
CA GLY A 188 -24.80 -47.04 18.86
C GLY A 188 -25.90 -46.46 19.74
N ALA A 189 -27.15 -46.80 19.45
CA ALA A 189 -28.23 -46.62 20.41
C ALA A 189 -27.89 -47.38 21.71
N GLY A 190 -27.89 -46.68 22.84
CA GLY A 190 -27.83 -47.29 24.16
C GLY A 190 -26.45 -47.29 24.82
N ALA A 191 -26.00 -46.13 25.31
CA ALA A 191 -25.07 -46.08 26.44
C ALA A 191 -25.41 -44.87 27.32
N ALA A 192 -25.67 -45.16 28.59
CA ALA A 192 -26.09 -44.22 29.62
C ALA A 192 -25.15 -43.00 29.69
N ARG A 193 -25.75 -41.80 29.78
CA ARG A 193 -25.02 -40.57 30.13
C ARG A 193 -24.41 -40.75 31.53
N PRO A 194 -23.09 -40.71 31.72
CA PRO A 194 -22.55 -40.54 33.05
C PRO A 194 -22.91 -39.12 33.51
N HIS A 195 -23.71 -39.01 34.57
CA HIS A 195 -23.74 -37.81 35.40
C HIS A 195 -22.39 -37.71 36.11
N GLY A 196 -21.38 -37.19 35.39
CA GLY A 196 -20.12 -36.71 35.95
C GLY A 196 -20.22 -35.23 36.32
N PRO A 197 -19.37 -34.73 37.24
CA PRO A 197 -19.46 -33.36 37.73
C PRO A 197 -19.26 -32.36 36.58
N ALA A 198 -19.89 -31.19 36.74
CA ALA A 198 -19.97 -30.08 35.80
C ALA A 198 -18.71 -29.93 34.93
N ALA A 199 -18.92 -29.86 33.61
CA ALA A 199 -17.87 -29.56 32.63
C ALA A 199 -17.03 -28.38 33.12
N SER A 200 -15.74 -28.64 33.39
CA SER A 200 -14.78 -27.59 33.70
C SER A 200 -14.85 -26.53 32.62
N ALA A 201 -14.92 -25.25 33.01
CA ALA A 201 -14.99 -24.14 32.06
C ALA A 201 -13.92 -24.33 30.97
N PRO A 202 -14.27 -24.21 29.67
CA PRO A 202 -13.30 -24.41 28.62
C PRO A 202 -12.15 -23.44 28.83
N GLY A 203 -10.92 -23.96 28.80
CA GLY A 203 -9.72 -23.13 28.90
C GLY A 203 -9.74 -22.01 27.85
N LEU A 204 -9.08 -20.89 28.15
CA LEU A 204 -9.02 -19.72 27.27
C LEU A 204 -7.70 -19.68 26.52
N ASN A 205 -7.76 -19.37 25.23
CA ASN A 205 -6.61 -19.04 24.41
C ASN A 205 -6.59 -17.52 24.17
N THR A 206 -5.40 -16.96 24.03
CA THR A 206 -5.20 -15.55 23.65
C THR A 206 -4.26 -15.49 22.46
N LEU A 207 -4.68 -14.88 21.36
CA LEU A 207 -3.79 -14.55 20.24
C LEU A 207 -3.49 -13.06 20.28
N ARG A 208 -2.20 -12.70 20.24
CA ARG A 208 -1.71 -11.32 20.28
C ARG A 208 -0.85 -11.02 19.06
N THR A 209 -1.09 -9.88 18.43
CA THR A 209 -0.21 -9.28 17.43
C THR A 209 0.62 -8.18 18.09
N PRO A 210 1.96 -8.21 17.99
CA PRO A 210 2.78 -7.10 18.44
C PRO A 210 2.59 -5.89 17.53
N ARG A 211 3.22 -4.76 17.87
CA ARG A 211 3.50 -3.71 16.89
C ARG A 211 4.31 -4.32 15.74
N GLY A 212 4.05 -3.85 14.52
CA GLY A 212 4.59 -4.44 13.29
C GLY A 212 4.09 -5.84 12.96
N GLY A 213 3.07 -6.35 13.66
CA GLY A 213 2.47 -7.66 13.42
C GLY A 213 1.00 -7.54 13.04
N GLN A 214 0.52 -8.29 12.05
CA GLN A 214 -0.91 -8.56 11.87
C GLN A 214 -1.14 -10.07 11.79
N TYR A 215 -2.39 -10.52 11.91
CA TYR A 215 -2.64 -11.95 11.82
C TYR A 215 -4.07 -12.31 11.45
N HIS A 216 -4.24 -13.46 10.80
CA HIS A 216 -5.53 -14.02 10.42
C HIS A 216 -5.74 -15.37 11.14
N LEU A 217 -6.87 -15.46 11.86
CA LEU A 217 -7.27 -16.57 12.70
C LEU A 217 -8.64 -17.11 12.26
N THR A 218 -8.83 -18.43 12.27
CA THR A 218 -10.17 -19.04 12.24
C THR A 218 -10.49 -19.63 13.62
N LEU A 219 -11.55 -19.15 14.25
CA LEU A 219 -12.03 -19.60 15.56
C LEU A 219 -12.67 -21.00 15.49
N PRO A 220 -12.87 -21.68 16.63
CA PRO A 220 -13.46 -23.02 16.68
C PRO A 220 -14.86 -23.17 16.06
N ASP A 221 -15.64 -22.08 15.96
CA ASP A 221 -16.96 -22.06 15.33
C ASP A 221 -16.93 -21.75 13.82
N GLY A 222 -15.72 -21.59 13.23
CA GLY A 222 -15.53 -21.21 11.84
C GLY A 222 -15.56 -19.70 11.56
N THR A 223 -15.75 -18.86 12.59
CA THR A 223 -15.64 -17.40 12.46
C THR A 223 -14.19 -17.02 12.10
N LYS A 224 -14.02 -16.16 11.10
CA LYS A 224 -12.70 -15.65 10.71
C LYS A 224 -12.47 -14.28 11.35
N VAL A 225 -11.26 -14.08 11.82
CA VAL A 225 -10.85 -12.85 12.51
C VAL A 225 -9.50 -12.41 11.98
N TRP A 226 -9.42 -11.14 11.58
CA TRP A 226 -8.16 -10.47 11.29
C TRP A 226 -7.86 -9.55 12.47
N LEU A 227 -6.62 -9.59 12.97
CA LEU A 227 -6.13 -8.68 13.98
C LEU A 227 -5.11 -7.75 13.35
N ASN A 228 -5.28 -6.45 13.54
CA ASN A 228 -4.30 -5.45 13.13
C ASN A 228 -3.12 -5.41 14.11
N ALA A 229 -2.15 -4.52 13.89
CA ALA A 229 -1.00 -4.34 14.77
C ALA A 229 -1.38 -3.96 16.20
N ALA A 230 -0.57 -4.40 17.17
CA ALA A 230 -0.81 -4.13 18.59
C ALA A 230 -2.22 -4.53 19.08
N SER A 231 -2.73 -5.67 18.63
CA SER A 231 -4.09 -6.14 18.94
C SER A 231 -4.08 -7.50 19.61
N SER A 232 -5.20 -7.85 20.24
CA SER A 232 -5.36 -9.16 20.88
C SER A 232 -6.81 -9.62 20.90
N ILE A 233 -6.98 -10.95 20.86
CA ILE A 233 -8.27 -11.61 21.05
C ILE A 233 -8.12 -12.78 22.02
N THR A 234 -9.02 -12.86 22.99
CA THR A 234 -9.16 -13.96 23.94
C THR A 234 -10.46 -14.72 23.68
N TYR A 235 -10.38 -16.04 23.59
CA TYR A 235 -11.51 -16.90 23.21
C TYR A 235 -11.38 -18.30 23.82
N PRO A 236 -12.50 -19.02 24.05
CA PRO A 236 -12.44 -20.38 24.58
C PRO A 236 -11.91 -21.37 23.55
N VAL A 237 -11.25 -22.43 24.03
CA VAL A 237 -10.78 -23.56 23.19
C VAL A 237 -11.93 -24.19 22.38
N ALA A 238 -13.14 -24.18 22.94
CA ALA A 238 -14.36 -24.55 22.24
C ALA A 238 -15.53 -23.72 22.78
N PHE A 239 -16.40 -23.26 21.88
CA PHE A 239 -17.63 -22.59 22.29
C PHE A 239 -18.65 -23.62 22.80
N GLN A 240 -19.15 -23.40 24.02
CA GLN A 240 -20.16 -24.25 24.66
C GLN A 240 -21.38 -23.42 25.05
N GLY A 241 -22.56 -24.04 25.08
CA GLY A 241 -23.80 -23.38 25.49
C GLY A 241 -24.45 -22.55 24.38
N THR A 242 -25.10 -21.45 24.76
CA THR A 242 -25.94 -20.63 23.87
C THR A 242 -25.25 -19.36 23.36
N GLN A 243 -24.01 -19.09 23.80
CA GLN A 243 -23.26 -17.88 23.46
C GLN A 243 -21.82 -18.22 23.08
N ARG A 244 -21.29 -17.49 22.11
CA ARG A 244 -19.91 -17.54 21.62
C ARG A 244 -19.22 -16.24 22.00
N LYS A 245 -18.61 -16.19 23.19
CA LYS A 245 -18.02 -14.96 23.72
C LYS A 245 -16.52 -14.90 23.46
N VAL A 246 -16.06 -13.74 22.99
CA VAL A 246 -14.64 -13.38 22.85
C VAL A 246 -14.40 -12.01 23.47
N SER A 247 -13.15 -11.70 23.82
CA SER A 247 -12.73 -10.37 24.27
C SER A 247 -11.62 -9.86 23.37
N VAL A 248 -11.65 -8.57 23.02
CA VAL A 248 -10.74 -7.93 22.07
C VAL A 248 -10.17 -6.65 22.67
N SER A 249 -8.91 -6.38 22.33
CA SER A 249 -8.27 -5.08 22.51
C SER A 249 -7.45 -4.74 21.26
N GLY A 250 -7.44 -3.48 20.86
CA GLY A 250 -6.89 -3.05 19.57
C GLY A 250 -7.94 -3.10 18.47
N GLU A 251 -7.55 -3.42 17.24
CA GLU A 251 -8.43 -3.45 16.08
C GLU A 251 -8.55 -4.85 15.47
N ALA A 252 -9.80 -5.26 15.24
CA ALA A 252 -10.13 -6.56 14.74
C ALA A 252 -11.32 -6.53 13.79
N TYR A 253 -11.16 -7.19 12.65
CA TYR A 253 -12.22 -7.40 11.68
C TYR A 253 -12.77 -8.83 11.79
N PHE A 254 -14.10 -8.96 11.81
CA PHE A 254 -14.81 -10.22 12.00
C PHE A 254 -15.64 -10.58 10.78
N GLU A 255 -15.53 -11.82 10.32
CA GLU A 255 -16.51 -12.51 9.48
C GLU A 255 -17.14 -13.63 10.31
N VAL A 256 -18.24 -13.32 11.00
CA VAL A 256 -18.86 -14.25 11.96
C VAL A 256 -19.68 -15.31 11.24
N ALA A 257 -19.38 -16.58 11.53
CA ALA A 257 -20.14 -17.70 11.01
C ALA A 257 -21.59 -17.64 11.50
N LYS A 258 -22.54 -17.79 10.56
CA LYS A 258 -23.99 -17.77 10.85
C LYS A 258 -24.34 -18.88 11.84
N ASN A 259 -24.97 -18.51 12.95
CA ASN A 259 -25.38 -19.44 14.00
C ASN A 259 -26.63 -18.92 14.74
N LYS A 260 -27.40 -19.82 15.36
CA LYS A 260 -28.47 -19.44 16.28
C LYS A 260 -27.94 -18.93 17.62
N ALA A 261 -26.77 -19.41 18.05
CA ALA A 261 -26.08 -18.93 19.24
C ALA A 261 -25.44 -17.55 18.96
N ALA A 262 -25.73 -16.58 19.84
CA ALA A 262 -25.19 -15.23 19.75
C ALA A 262 -23.66 -15.26 19.83
N PHE A 263 -23.01 -14.51 18.96
CA PHE A 263 -21.59 -14.20 19.07
C PHE A 263 -21.43 -12.84 19.74
N ILE A 264 -20.64 -12.80 20.81
CA ILE A 264 -20.51 -11.62 21.67
C ILE A 264 -19.03 -11.23 21.72
N VAL A 265 -18.71 -10.02 21.26
CA VAL A 265 -17.38 -9.42 21.40
C VAL A 265 -17.42 -8.42 22.55
N ASP A 266 -16.59 -8.65 23.55
CA ASP A 266 -16.28 -7.68 24.60
C ASP A 266 -15.07 -6.84 24.17
N ALA A 267 -15.29 -5.57 23.84
CA ALA A 267 -14.23 -4.66 23.40
C ALA A 267 -13.71 -3.85 24.60
N GLY A 268 -12.53 -4.21 25.09
CA GLY A 268 -11.85 -3.52 26.18
C GLY A 268 -12.64 -3.39 27.49
N GLY A 269 -13.62 -4.26 27.75
CA GLY A 269 -14.52 -4.18 28.91
C GLY A 269 -15.45 -2.96 28.90
N LYS A 270 -15.50 -2.22 27.79
CA LYS A 270 -16.16 -0.92 27.64
C LYS A 270 -17.20 -0.89 26.53
N SER A 271 -17.39 -1.99 25.80
CA SER A 271 -18.45 -2.13 24.81
C SER A 271 -18.74 -3.60 24.55
N SER A 272 -20.01 -3.97 24.47
CA SER A 272 -20.44 -5.34 24.15
C SER A 272 -21.15 -5.36 22.80
N ILE A 273 -20.63 -6.14 21.87
CA ILE A 273 -21.12 -6.25 20.49
C ILE A 273 -21.74 -7.63 20.30
N GLU A 274 -23.02 -7.69 19.98
CA GLU A 274 -23.79 -8.94 19.81
C GLU A 274 -24.26 -9.11 18.36
N VAL A 275 -23.98 -10.29 17.79
CA VAL A 275 -24.31 -10.65 16.40
C VAL A 275 -24.71 -12.13 16.25
N LEU A 276 -25.30 -12.49 15.10
CA LEU A 276 -25.63 -13.89 14.77
C LEU A 276 -24.87 -14.41 13.53
N GLY A 277 -24.38 -13.53 12.67
CA GLY A 277 -23.66 -13.85 11.44
C GLY A 277 -23.54 -12.60 10.57
N THR A 278 -22.42 -11.92 10.70
CA THR A 278 -22.26 -10.50 10.40
C THR A 278 -20.79 -10.26 10.03
N ALA A 279 -20.54 -9.32 9.12
CA ALA A 279 -19.20 -8.79 8.85
C ALA A 279 -19.07 -7.38 9.43
N PHE A 280 -18.11 -7.15 10.33
CA PHE A 280 -17.94 -5.87 11.01
C PHE A 280 -16.50 -5.68 11.48
N ASP A 281 -16.13 -4.41 11.67
CA ASP A 281 -14.85 -4.00 12.26
C ASP A 281 -15.07 -3.47 13.68
N VAL A 282 -14.11 -3.72 14.57
CA VAL A 282 -14.04 -3.13 15.92
C VAL A 282 -12.66 -2.53 16.14
N ASN A 283 -12.61 -1.22 16.36
CA ASN A 283 -11.42 -0.50 16.79
C ASN A 283 -11.58 -0.08 18.26
N SER A 284 -10.73 -0.64 19.11
CA SER A 284 -10.80 -0.51 20.58
C SER A 284 -9.43 -0.25 21.20
N TYR A 285 -8.53 0.39 20.45
CA TYR A 285 -7.23 0.82 20.94
C TYR A 285 -7.39 1.78 22.14
N PRO A 286 -6.66 1.60 23.25
CA PRO A 286 -6.76 2.46 24.43
C PRO A 286 -6.38 3.92 24.20
N GLU A 287 -5.48 4.18 23.24
CA GLU A 287 -5.03 5.52 22.86
C GLU A 287 -5.98 6.27 21.93
N GLU A 288 -7.00 5.58 21.40
CA GLU A 288 -8.04 6.19 20.60
C GLU A 288 -9.13 6.78 21.51
N ASP A 289 -9.80 7.78 20.98
CA ASP A 289 -10.68 8.65 21.74
C ASP A 289 -12.08 8.06 21.99
N ALA A 290 -12.45 7.03 21.22
CA ALA A 290 -13.68 6.24 21.34
C ALA A 290 -13.47 4.82 20.82
N ILE A 291 -14.26 3.86 21.33
CA ILE A 291 -14.37 2.53 20.72
C ILE A 291 -15.32 2.63 19.53
N ARG A 292 -14.87 2.19 18.36
CA ARG A 292 -15.64 2.25 17.12
C ARG A 292 -16.04 0.85 16.68
N THR A 293 -17.29 0.68 16.29
CA THR A 293 -17.79 -0.57 15.69
C THR A 293 -18.51 -0.23 14.40
N THR A 294 -17.96 -0.66 13.27
CA THR A 294 -18.47 -0.35 11.93
C THR A 294 -19.04 -1.60 11.27
N LEU A 295 -20.27 -1.52 10.79
CA LEU A 295 -20.98 -2.66 10.21
C LEU A 295 -20.88 -2.66 8.68
N LEU A 296 -20.39 -3.78 8.13
CA LEU A 296 -20.32 -4.01 6.68
C LEU A 296 -21.48 -4.86 6.16
N GLU A 297 -21.79 -5.98 6.81
CA GLU A 297 -22.88 -6.88 6.41
C GLU A 297 -23.64 -7.41 7.63
N GLY A 298 -24.97 -7.46 7.54
CA GLY A 298 -25.83 -8.10 8.53
C GLY A 298 -26.43 -7.10 9.51
N ARG A 299 -26.41 -7.45 10.81
CA ARG A 299 -26.86 -6.57 11.89
C ARG A 299 -25.97 -6.74 13.11
N VAL A 300 -25.77 -5.64 13.83
CA VAL A 300 -24.98 -5.57 15.05
C VAL A 300 -25.76 -4.85 16.11
N LYS A 301 -25.83 -5.40 17.32
CA LYS A 301 -26.24 -4.66 18.52
C LYS A 301 -24.99 -4.28 19.31
N VAL A 302 -24.76 -2.98 19.51
CA VAL A 302 -23.65 -2.45 20.31
C VAL A 302 -24.23 -1.91 21.61
N THR A 303 -23.71 -2.35 22.75
CA THR A 303 -24.15 -1.94 24.08
C THR A 303 -23.00 -1.28 24.83
N ALA A 304 -23.19 -0.04 25.25
CA ALA A 304 -22.25 0.69 26.09
C ALA A 304 -22.37 0.28 27.57
N PRO A 305 -21.37 0.60 28.41
CA PRO A 305 -21.45 0.42 29.85
C PRO A 305 -22.66 1.17 30.41
N GLY A 306 -23.34 0.58 31.39
CA GLY A 306 -24.58 1.14 31.94
C GLY A 306 -25.86 0.79 31.17
N GLY A 307 -25.76 0.13 30.00
CA GLY A 307 -26.90 -0.48 29.31
C GLY A 307 -27.49 0.22 28.07
N PRO A 308 -27.18 1.48 27.71
CA PRO A 308 -27.60 2.04 26.42
C PRO A 308 -27.08 1.18 25.26
N PHE A 309 -27.91 0.97 24.25
CA PHE A 309 -27.53 0.20 23.07
C PHE A 309 -28.03 0.83 21.78
N LEU A 310 -27.31 0.56 20.68
CA LEU A 310 -27.71 0.86 19.32
C LEU A 310 -27.72 -0.42 18.48
N THR A 311 -28.59 -0.48 17.49
CA THR A 311 -28.55 -1.52 16.46
C THR A 311 -28.10 -0.88 15.15
N LEU A 312 -27.00 -1.35 14.60
CA LEU A 312 -26.41 -0.85 13.36
C LEU A 312 -27.02 -1.57 12.15
N ARG A 313 -27.06 -0.83 11.03
CA ARG A 313 -27.25 -1.33 9.67
C ARG A 313 -25.92 -1.23 8.89
N PRO A 314 -25.75 -1.97 7.78
CA PRO A 314 -24.60 -1.80 6.90
C PRO A 314 -24.34 -0.32 6.55
N GLY A 315 -23.07 0.09 6.61
CA GLY A 315 -22.65 1.49 6.40
C GLY A 315 -22.75 2.39 7.64
N GLN A 316 -23.14 1.84 8.80
CA GLN A 316 -23.22 2.59 10.06
C GLN A 316 -22.13 2.20 11.04
N GLN A 317 -21.78 3.15 11.91
CA GLN A 317 -20.81 2.97 12.97
C GLN A 317 -21.36 3.44 14.32
N ALA A 318 -21.12 2.64 15.36
CA ALA A 318 -21.29 3.07 16.74
C ALA A 318 -19.96 3.60 17.27
N GLU A 319 -20.00 4.75 17.93
CA GLU A 319 -18.87 5.25 18.73
C GLU A 319 -19.26 5.24 20.20
N VAL A 320 -18.45 4.57 21.03
CA VAL A 320 -18.62 4.51 22.48
C VAL A 320 -17.53 5.33 23.16
N ARG A 321 -17.94 6.40 23.84
CA ARG A 321 -17.05 7.35 24.55
C ARG A 321 -17.63 7.68 25.91
N ASN A 322 -16.85 7.49 26.97
CA ASN A 322 -17.27 7.80 28.35
C ASN A 322 -18.67 7.25 28.67
N GLU A 323 -18.89 5.97 28.34
CA GLU A 323 -20.16 5.24 28.54
C GLU A 323 -21.36 5.73 27.70
N LYS A 324 -21.18 6.76 26.89
CA LYS A 324 -22.16 7.23 25.93
C LYS A 324 -21.94 6.56 24.58
N ILE A 325 -23.04 6.33 23.87
CA ILE A 325 -23.04 5.77 22.53
C ILE A 325 -23.61 6.78 21.54
N SER A 326 -22.91 7.02 20.44
CA SER A 326 -23.36 7.83 19.31
C SER A 326 -23.36 7.03 18.02
N LEU A 327 -24.29 7.38 17.12
CA LEU A 327 -24.38 6.80 15.79
C LEU A 327 -23.69 7.72 14.79
N VAL A 328 -22.82 7.17 13.97
CA VAL A 328 -22.32 7.80 12.74
C VAL A 328 -22.95 7.06 11.56
N ASP A 329 -23.61 7.82 10.71
CA ASP A 329 -24.30 7.31 9.52
C ASP A 329 -23.44 7.55 8.27
N HIS A 330 -23.52 6.66 7.28
CA HIS A 330 -22.76 6.73 6.02
C HIS A 330 -21.24 6.76 6.18
N VAL A 331 -20.70 5.76 6.87
CA VAL A 331 -19.24 5.59 7.00
C VAL A 331 -18.64 5.04 5.71
N ASP A 332 -17.47 5.55 5.35
CA ASP A 332 -16.64 4.99 4.30
C ASP A 332 -16.13 3.60 4.73
N LEU A 333 -16.71 2.57 4.12
CA LEU A 333 -16.38 1.19 4.42
C LEU A 333 -15.01 0.80 3.86
N ASP A 334 -14.59 1.38 2.74
CA ASP A 334 -13.29 1.08 2.12
C ASP A 334 -12.17 1.59 3.02
N LYS A 335 -12.32 2.79 3.58
CA LYS A 335 -11.42 3.33 4.61
C LYS A 335 -11.37 2.43 5.85
N THR A 336 -12.52 1.93 6.31
CA THR A 336 -12.61 1.07 7.50
C THR A 336 -11.81 -0.22 7.34
N VAL A 337 -11.86 -0.87 6.16
CA VAL A 337 -11.16 -2.15 5.93
C VAL A 337 -9.85 -2.02 5.15
N ALA A 338 -9.41 -0.80 4.85
CA ALA A 338 -8.16 -0.52 4.13
C ALA A 338 -6.98 -1.28 4.74
N TRP A 339 -6.86 -1.27 6.08
CA TRP A 339 -5.78 -1.93 6.79
C TRP A 339 -5.73 -3.44 6.52
N LYS A 340 -6.90 -4.10 6.47
CA LYS A 340 -7.05 -5.53 6.17
C LYS A 340 -6.73 -5.82 4.70
N ASN A 341 -6.98 -4.84 3.82
CA ASN A 341 -6.67 -4.91 2.40
C ASN A 341 -5.24 -4.47 2.06
N GLY A 342 -4.40 -4.21 3.07
CA GLY A 342 -2.99 -3.87 2.88
C GLY A 342 -2.74 -2.41 2.51
N LEU A 343 -3.67 -1.51 2.85
CA LEU A 343 -3.61 -0.08 2.54
C LEU A 343 -3.65 0.74 3.84
N PHE A 344 -2.91 1.83 3.86
CA PHE A 344 -3.26 2.99 4.67
C PHE A 344 -4.20 3.85 3.83
N ASN A 345 -5.37 4.15 4.36
CA ASN A 345 -6.28 5.14 3.77
C ASN A 345 -6.24 6.38 4.66
N PHE A 346 -5.65 7.44 4.12
CA PHE A 346 -5.44 8.70 4.80
C PHE A 346 -6.47 9.76 4.40
N ASP A 347 -7.54 9.41 3.69
CA ASP A 347 -8.56 10.38 3.27
C ASP A 347 -9.14 11.14 4.48
N ASN A 348 -8.86 12.44 4.57
CA ASN A 348 -9.22 13.30 5.71
C ASN A 348 -8.76 12.74 7.07
N VAL A 349 -7.49 12.31 7.17
CA VAL A 349 -6.88 11.82 8.42
C VAL A 349 -5.90 12.85 8.96
N HIS A 350 -6.09 13.27 10.22
CA HIS A 350 -5.18 14.19 10.89
C HIS A 350 -3.81 13.55 11.14
N LEU A 351 -2.77 14.37 11.14
CA LEU A 351 -1.38 13.97 11.37
C LEU A 351 -1.21 13.05 12.58
N VAL A 352 -1.84 13.37 13.71
CA VAL A 352 -1.73 12.57 14.95
C VAL A 352 -2.24 11.16 14.75
N ASP A 353 -3.38 11.00 14.08
CA ASP A 353 -4.01 9.70 13.86
C ASP A 353 -3.21 8.88 12.84
N ALA A 354 -2.71 9.52 11.78
CA ALA A 354 -1.79 8.89 10.84
C ALA A 354 -0.52 8.40 11.56
N MET A 355 0.09 9.24 12.41
CA MET A 355 1.27 8.87 13.18
C MET A 355 1.02 7.70 14.13
N ARG A 356 -0.16 7.60 14.77
CA ARG A 356 -0.52 6.43 15.59
C ARG A 356 -0.61 5.15 14.74
N GLN A 357 -1.21 5.23 13.55
CA GLN A 357 -1.28 4.09 12.63
C GLN A 357 0.12 3.64 12.20
N LEU A 358 1.02 4.59 11.88
CA LEU A 358 2.41 4.29 11.54
C LEU A 358 3.19 3.71 12.72
N ALA A 359 3.02 4.28 13.92
CA ALA A 359 3.63 3.78 15.15
C ALA A 359 3.31 2.30 15.37
N ARG A 360 2.03 1.92 15.21
CA ARG A 360 1.60 0.53 15.35
C ARG A 360 2.16 -0.36 14.24
N TRP A 361 2.14 0.08 12.99
CA TRP A 361 2.51 -0.77 11.84
C TRP A 361 4.01 -0.92 11.61
N TYR A 362 4.79 0.12 11.84
CA TYR A 362 6.25 0.11 11.65
C TYR A 362 7.01 -0.17 12.95
N ASP A 363 6.29 -0.33 14.08
CA ASP A 363 6.89 -0.45 15.40
C ASP A 363 7.84 0.71 15.74
N ILE A 364 7.35 1.94 15.58
CA ILE A 364 8.12 3.18 15.77
C ILE A 364 7.58 4.09 16.87
N ASP A 365 8.46 4.69 17.65
CA ASP A 365 8.08 5.72 18.62
C ASP A 365 8.02 7.07 17.93
N VAL A 366 6.85 7.72 17.95
CA VAL A 366 6.65 9.03 17.33
C VAL A 366 6.82 10.13 18.37
N VAL A 367 7.67 11.11 18.06
CA VAL A 367 7.92 12.28 18.89
C VAL A 367 7.74 13.55 18.06
N TYR A 368 7.05 14.54 18.63
CA TYR A 368 6.89 15.86 18.03
C TYR A 368 7.94 16.80 18.63
N GLU A 369 8.74 17.46 17.78
CA GLU A 369 9.79 18.39 18.26
C GLU A 369 9.18 19.67 18.86
N LYS A 370 8.06 20.13 18.30
CA LYS A 370 7.32 21.32 18.71
C LYS A 370 5.82 21.01 18.80
N ASP A 371 4.99 22.04 18.73
CA ASP A 371 3.54 21.91 18.62
C ASP A 371 3.16 21.03 17.43
N VAL A 372 2.08 20.26 17.59
CA VAL A 372 1.55 19.38 16.57
C VAL A 372 0.91 20.23 15.47
N PRO A 373 1.40 20.16 14.22
CA PRO A 373 0.76 20.85 13.10
C PRO A 373 -0.66 20.32 12.87
N ASP A 374 -1.60 21.23 12.60
CA ASP A 374 -2.95 20.85 12.16
C ASP A 374 -2.93 20.56 10.65
N ILE A 375 -2.43 19.38 10.32
CA ILE A 375 -2.30 18.88 8.95
C ILE A 375 -3.21 17.67 8.80
N GLN A 376 -3.89 17.62 7.65
CA GLN A 376 -4.63 16.47 7.19
C GLN A 376 -3.96 15.90 5.95
N PHE A 377 -3.98 14.58 5.86
CA PHE A 377 -3.53 13.86 4.68
C PHE A 377 -4.74 13.46 3.84
N GLU A 378 -4.47 13.09 2.59
CA GLU A 378 -5.46 12.56 1.64
C GLU A 378 -4.82 11.45 0.80
N GLY A 379 -5.67 10.52 0.34
CA GLY A 379 -5.27 9.43 -0.54
C GLY A 379 -4.90 8.13 0.18
N GLU A 380 -4.44 7.16 -0.61
CA GLU A 380 -4.12 5.81 -0.14
C GLU A 380 -2.68 5.44 -0.46
N ILE A 381 -2.06 4.67 0.43
CA ILE A 381 -0.73 4.12 0.21
C ILE A 381 -0.66 2.68 0.67
N SER A 382 0.08 1.84 -0.06
CA SER A 382 0.30 0.46 0.33
C SER A 382 1.03 0.37 1.68
N ARG A 383 0.59 -0.55 2.54
CA ARG A 383 1.26 -0.88 3.82
C ARG A 383 2.54 -1.68 3.62
N ASN A 384 2.83 -2.13 2.40
CA ASN A 384 3.98 -2.97 2.07
C ASN A 384 5.16 -2.15 1.51
N VAL A 385 5.20 -0.84 1.77
CA VAL A 385 6.34 0.03 1.43
C VAL A 385 7.16 0.31 2.68
N LYS A 386 8.44 0.64 2.48
CA LYS A 386 9.31 1.06 3.59
C LYS A 386 8.83 2.37 4.20
N LEU A 387 9.11 2.58 5.48
CA LEU A 387 8.73 3.80 6.17
C LEU A 387 9.29 5.04 5.47
N SER A 388 10.56 5.01 5.04
CA SER A 388 11.16 6.16 4.35
C SER A 388 10.40 6.57 3.08
N ASP A 389 9.90 5.62 2.31
CA ASP A 389 9.16 5.89 1.08
C ASP A 389 7.76 6.44 1.38
N LEU A 390 7.09 5.94 2.42
CA LEU A 390 5.83 6.50 2.89
C LEU A 390 6.01 7.94 3.38
N LEU A 391 7.04 8.20 4.19
CA LEU A 391 7.30 9.54 4.74
C LEU A 391 7.63 10.55 3.64
N LYS A 392 8.32 10.16 2.56
CA LYS A 392 8.53 11.02 1.38
C LYS A 392 7.22 11.49 0.76
N VAL A 393 6.19 10.63 0.75
CA VAL A 393 4.86 11.00 0.23
C VAL A 393 4.16 11.94 1.20
N LEU A 394 4.16 11.64 2.50
CA LEU A 394 3.53 12.49 3.51
C LEU A 394 4.19 13.87 3.63
N SER A 395 5.50 13.97 3.40
CA SER A 395 6.21 15.25 3.41
C SER A 395 5.78 16.25 2.33
N ARG A 396 4.96 15.84 1.37
CA ARG A 396 4.35 16.77 0.41
C ARG A 396 3.33 17.70 1.05
N ALA A 397 2.79 17.35 2.22
CA ALA A 397 1.88 18.18 3.00
C ALA A 397 2.62 19.16 3.95
N GLU A 398 3.82 19.60 3.55
CA GLU A 398 4.64 20.56 4.31
C GLU A 398 5.05 20.11 5.73
N VAL A 399 5.11 18.80 5.97
CA VAL A 399 5.59 18.22 7.24
C VAL A 399 6.92 17.48 7.04
N ASN A 400 7.88 17.73 7.92
CA ASN A 400 9.20 17.14 7.82
C ASN A 400 9.33 15.98 8.82
N PHE A 401 10.05 14.94 8.42
CA PHE A 401 10.28 13.76 9.25
C PHE A 401 11.75 13.42 9.33
N LYS A 402 12.19 12.96 10.51
CA LYS A 402 13.53 12.43 10.73
C LYS A 402 13.43 11.09 11.45
N ILE A 403 14.02 10.06 10.86
CA ILE A 403 14.18 8.75 11.51
C ILE A 403 15.51 8.77 12.27
N GLU A 404 15.47 8.46 13.57
CA GLU A 404 16.65 8.28 14.42
C GLU A 404 16.87 6.80 14.74
N GLU A 405 18.06 6.50 15.27
CA GLU A 405 18.35 5.15 15.78
C GLU A 405 17.33 4.72 16.84
N GLY A 406 17.00 3.42 16.87
CA GLY A 406 16.05 2.86 17.82
C GLY A 406 14.58 3.02 17.42
N HIS A 407 14.27 3.05 16.12
CA HIS A 407 12.89 3.12 15.61
C HIS A 407 12.13 4.38 16.06
N ARG A 408 12.84 5.50 16.23
CA ARG A 408 12.22 6.76 16.65
C ARG A 408 11.99 7.67 15.45
N LEU A 409 10.74 8.07 15.25
CA LEU A 409 10.32 9.02 14.23
C LEU A 409 10.09 10.39 14.87
N ILE A 410 10.86 11.38 14.47
CA ILE A 410 10.68 12.78 14.87
C ILE A 410 9.88 13.50 13.79
N VAL A 411 8.75 14.08 14.21
CA VAL A 411 7.96 15.02 13.40
C VAL A 411 8.49 16.42 13.67
N LEU A 412 9.01 17.03 12.61
CA LEU A 412 9.60 18.36 12.58
C LEU A 412 8.55 19.38 12.09
N PRO A 413 8.68 20.66 12.46
CA PRO A 413 7.77 21.72 12.03
C PRO A 413 7.82 22.01 10.53
#